data_AF-A0A285CK73-F1
#
_entry.id   AF-A0A285CK73-F1
#
_cell.length_a   1.000
_cell.length_b   1.000
_cell.length_c   1.000
_cell.angle_alpha   90.00
_cell.angle_beta   90.00
_cell.angle_gamma   90.00
#
_symmetry.space_group_name_H-M   'P 1'
#
loop_
_entity.id
_entity.type
_entity.pdbx_description
1 polymer ?
#
loop_
_entity_poly.entity_id
_entity_poly.type
_entity_poly.pdbx_seq_one_letter_code
_entity_poly.pdbx_strand_id
1 'polypeptide(L)'
;MIFGSFLIYGWFVSFDSFNWLFWMIQSCFFLLLFIVDYVANALGIKKFGGTKASIWGSTIGILAGPFIIPFAGIILGPFIGAVLGEMLVSKTPFKQAIKIGLGSVTGFIGSVFVKGIIMAAMVFYFLVLVL
;
A
#
# COMPACT_ATOMS: atom_id res chain seq x y z
N MET A 1 0.10 2.85 -11.62
CA MET A 1 -0.74 2.62 -12.81
C MET A 1 -1.60 3.83 -13.16
N ILE A 2 -2.37 4.41 -12.21
CA ILE A 2 -3.27 5.56 -12.48
C ILE A 2 -2.55 6.81 -13.01
N PHE A 3 -1.40 7.18 -12.44
CA PHE A 3 -0.59 8.31 -12.94
C PHE A 3 -0.17 8.14 -14.42
N GLY A 4 0.11 6.89 -14.82
CA GLY A 4 0.43 6.55 -16.21
C GLY A 4 -0.77 6.69 -17.15
N SER A 5 -1.99 6.39 -16.67
CA SER A 5 -3.22 6.57 -17.45
C SER A 5 -3.51 8.04 -17.76
N PHE A 6 -3.24 8.97 -16.83
CA PHE A 6 -3.37 10.41 -17.09
C PHE A 6 -2.34 10.92 -18.10
N LEU A 7 -1.10 10.43 -18.03
CA LEU A 7 -0.04 10.75 -19.00
C LEU A 7 -0.39 10.26 -20.41
N ILE A 8 -0.93 9.03 -20.53
CA ILE A 8 -1.39 8.48 -21.81
C ILE A 8 -2.57 9.30 -22.35
N TYR A 9 -3.53 9.71 -21.51
CA TYR A 9 -4.63 10.55 -21.95
C TYR A 9 -4.17 11.91 -22.47
N GLY A 10 -3.28 12.60 -21.74
CA GLY A 10 -2.71 13.87 -22.20
C GLY A 10 -1.92 13.74 -23.50
N TRP A 11 -1.24 12.59 -23.70
CA TRP A 11 -0.50 12.30 -24.93
C TRP A 11 -1.40 12.06 -26.15
N PHE A 12 -2.56 11.43 -25.96
CA PHE A 12 -3.47 11.09 -27.06
C PHE A 12 -4.58 12.11 -27.33
N VAL A 13 -4.99 12.90 -26.32
CA VAL A 13 -6.12 13.83 -26.45
C VAL A 13 -5.64 15.27 -26.47
N SER A 14 -5.31 15.88 -25.33
CA SER A 14 -4.74 17.23 -25.21
C SER A 14 -4.37 17.50 -23.75
N PHE A 15 -3.34 18.31 -23.50
CA PHE A 15 -2.96 18.72 -22.14
C PHE A 15 -3.75 19.93 -21.60
N ASP A 16 -4.62 20.54 -22.40
CA ASP A 16 -5.28 21.82 -22.07
C ASP A 16 -6.15 21.77 -20.80
N SER A 17 -6.76 20.62 -20.49
CA SER A 17 -7.53 20.45 -19.26
C SER A 17 -6.65 20.22 -18.02
N PHE A 18 -5.37 19.84 -18.19
CA PHE A 18 -4.47 19.49 -17.09
C PHE A 18 -3.74 20.72 -16.53
N ASN A 19 -4.46 21.52 -15.76
CA ASN A 19 -3.87 22.67 -15.06
C ASN A 19 -2.90 22.23 -13.93
N TRP A 20 -2.00 23.11 -13.48
CA TRP A 20 -1.07 22.86 -12.37
C TRP A 20 -1.78 22.37 -11.09
N LEU A 21 -2.99 22.87 -10.86
CA LEU A 21 -3.89 22.45 -9.78
C LEU A 21 -4.23 20.95 -9.83
N PHE A 22 -4.45 20.37 -11.02
CA PHE A 22 -4.74 18.95 -11.16
C PHE A 22 -3.57 18.10 -10.69
N TRP A 23 -2.34 18.44 -11.11
CA TRP A 23 -1.13 17.73 -10.70
C TRP A 23 -0.88 17.83 -9.19
N MET A 24 -1.11 19.00 -8.59
CA MET A 24 -1.03 19.16 -7.13
C MET A 24 -2.03 18.25 -6.39
N ILE A 25 -3.29 18.22 -6.85
CA ILE A 25 -4.34 17.39 -6.23
C ILE A 25 -4.00 15.91 -6.36
N GLN A 26 -3.55 15.46 -7.54
CA GLN A 26 -3.18 14.05 -7.71
C GLN A 26 -1.92 13.67 -6.94
N SER A 27 -0.94 14.55 -6.84
CA SER A 27 0.23 14.32 -5.99
C SER A 27 -0.15 14.22 -4.51
N CYS A 28 -1.12 15.02 -4.06
CA CYS A 28 -1.66 14.95 -2.71
C CYS A 28 -2.34 13.60 -2.44
N PHE A 29 -3.22 13.15 -3.34
CA PHE A 29 -3.85 11.83 -3.23
C PHE A 29 -2.81 10.69 -3.27
N PHE A 30 -1.79 10.80 -4.10
CA PHE A 30 -0.70 9.82 -4.14
C PHE A 30 0.01 9.72 -2.79
N LEU A 31 0.32 10.85 -2.16
CA LEU A 31 0.91 10.87 -0.81
C LEU A 31 -0.03 10.22 0.21
N LEU A 32 -1.34 10.50 0.10
CA LEU A 32 -2.36 9.92 0.97
C LEU A 32 -2.41 8.40 0.85
N LEU A 33 -2.25 7.83 -0.35
CA LEU A 33 -2.20 6.38 -0.56
C LEU A 33 -1.03 5.73 0.21
N PHE A 34 0.14 6.37 0.22
CA PHE A 34 1.31 5.91 1.00
C PHE A 34 1.04 5.95 2.51
N ILE A 35 0.39 7.00 2.99
CA ILE A 35 0.00 7.12 4.40
C ILE A 35 -0.99 6.02 4.75
N VAL A 36 -1.99 5.77 3.91
CA VAL A 36 -2.97 4.69 4.10
C VAL A 36 -2.30 3.33 4.17
N ASP A 37 -1.34 3.02 3.28
CA ASP A 37 -0.58 1.77 3.35
C ASP A 37 0.14 1.59 4.68
N TYR A 38 0.89 2.63 5.07
CA TYR A 38 1.71 2.57 6.26
C TYR A 38 0.84 2.44 7.51
N VAL A 39 -0.21 3.25 7.60
CA VAL A 39 -1.15 3.25 8.74
C VAL A 39 -1.92 1.94 8.80
N ALA A 40 -2.47 1.45 7.69
CA ALA A 40 -3.23 0.21 7.67
C ALA A 40 -2.37 -1.01 8.02
N ASN A 41 -1.13 -1.09 7.51
CA ASN A 41 -0.19 -2.14 7.92
C ASN A 41 0.19 -2.02 9.40
N ALA A 42 0.51 -0.81 9.87
CA ALA A 42 0.87 -0.58 11.26
C ALA A 42 -0.29 -0.90 12.21
N LEU A 43 -1.52 -0.53 11.87
CA LEU A 43 -2.72 -0.84 12.64
C LEU A 43 -3.02 -2.34 12.63
N GLY A 44 -2.91 -2.99 11.46
CA GLY A 44 -3.06 -4.44 11.33
C GLY A 44 -2.07 -5.18 12.23
N ILE A 45 -0.80 -4.82 12.19
CA ILE A 45 0.24 -5.43 13.03
C ILE A 45 0.02 -5.13 14.53
N LYS A 46 -0.27 -3.87 14.89
CA LYS A 46 -0.53 -3.48 16.28
C LYS A 46 -1.75 -4.18 16.88
N LYS A 47 -2.82 -4.38 16.09
CA LYS A 47 -4.03 -5.07 16.56
C LYS A 47 -3.77 -6.52 16.97
N PHE A 48 -2.75 -7.15 16.37
CA PHE A 48 -2.32 -8.50 16.71
C PHE A 48 -1.11 -8.55 17.66
N GLY A 49 -0.72 -7.39 18.22
CA GLY A 49 0.32 -7.29 19.25
C GLY A 49 1.76 -7.20 18.71
N GLY A 50 1.93 -6.83 17.44
CA GLY A 50 3.26 -6.75 16.82
C GLY A 50 4.02 -5.47 17.16
N THR A 51 5.35 -5.57 17.14
CA THR A 51 6.25 -4.46 17.41
C THR A 51 6.63 -3.66 16.16
N LYS A 52 7.41 -2.59 16.34
CA LYS A 52 7.98 -1.81 15.22
C LYS A 52 8.82 -2.66 14.26
N ALA A 53 9.43 -3.74 14.76
CA ALA A 53 10.21 -4.66 13.95
C ALA A 53 9.34 -5.40 12.91
N SER A 54 8.15 -5.85 13.31
CA SER A 54 7.16 -6.42 12.37
C SER A 54 6.73 -5.43 11.29
N ILE A 55 6.54 -4.16 11.64
CA ILE A 55 6.11 -3.11 10.69
C ILE A 55 7.18 -2.90 9.61
N TRP A 56 8.45 -2.77 10.03
CA TRP A 56 9.57 -2.63 9.10
C TRP A 56 9.82 -3.91 8.31
N GLY A 57 9.78 -5.07 8.96
CA GLY A 57 9.95 -6.38 8.32
C GLY A 57 8.88 -6.63 7.25
N SER A 58 7.62 -6.31 7.54
CA SER A 58 6.52 -6.37 6.57
C SER A 58 6.75 -5.45 5.37
N THR A 59 7.18 -4.22 5.61
CA THR A 59 7.45 -3.24 4.55
C THR A 59 8.55 -3.72 3.61
N ILE A 60 9.65 -4.24 4.17
CA ILE A 60 10.73 -4.87 3.38
C ILE A 60 10.19 -6.11 2.66
N GLY A 61 9.34 -6.90 3.31
CA GLY A 61 8.69 -8.07 2.73
C GLY A 61 7.79 -7.74 1.54
N ILE A 62 7.09 -6.60 1.57
CA ILE A 62 6.28 -6.10 0.43
C ILE A 62 7.18 -5.69 -0.73
N LEU A 63 8.32 -5.04 -0.45
CA LEU A 63 9.26 -4.64 -1.50
C LEU A 63 10.01 -5.84 -2.10
N ALA A 64 10.50 -6.76 -1.27
CA ALA A 64 11.33 -7.88 -1.69
C ALA A 64 10.54 -9.12 -2.12
N GLY A 65 9.37 -9.34 -1.53
CA GLY A 65 8.53 -10.52 -1.76
C GLY A 65 8.18 -10.77 -3.23
N PRO A 66 7.74 -9.77 -4.00
CA PRO A 66 7.42 -9.92 -5.42
C PRO A 66 8.61 -10.34 -6.30
N PHE A 67 9.86 -10.07 -5.87
CA PHE A 67 11.07 -10.48 -6.60
C PHE A 67 11.45 -11.94 -6.33
N ILE A 68 11.06 -12.50 -5.18
CA ILE A 68 11.38 -13.88 -4.80
C ILE A 68 10.29 -14.83 -5.31
N ILE A 69 9.01 -14.48 -5.09
CA ILE A 69 7.87 -15.29 -5.51
C ILE A 69 6.90 -14.39 -6.29
N PRO A 70 6.85 -14.51 -7.63
CA PRO A 70 5.93 -13.74 -8.45
C PRO A 70 4.48 -13.94 -8.00
N PHE A 71 3.70 -12.86 -7.94
CA PHE A 71 2.28 -12.82 -7.56
C PHE A 71 1.97 -13.16 -6.09
N ALA A 72 2.40 -14.32 -5.60
CA ALA A 72 2.16 -14.74 -4.21
C ALA A 72 2.98 -13.92 -3.20
N GLY A 73 4.15 -13.42 -3.60
CA GLY A 73 5.03 -12.59 -2.79
C GLY A 73 4.44 -11.23 -2.39
N ILE A 74 3.38 -10.76 -3.05
CA ILE A 74 2.70 -9.50 -2.67
C ILE A 74 1.95 -9.66 -1.33
N ILE A 75 1.37 -10.84 -1.09
CA ILE A 75 0.62 -11.15 0.13
C ILE A 75 1.50 -11.90 1.13
N LEU A 76 2.28 -12.86 0.66
CA LEU A 76 3.19 -13.65 1.50
C LEU A 76 4.41 -12.84 1.94
N GLY A 77 4.87 -11.87 1.15
CA GLY A 77 5.97 -10.98 1.49
C GLY A 77 5.76 -10.25 2.83
N PRO A 78 4.70 -9.44 2.99
CA PRO A 78 4.39 -8.78 4.26
C PRO A 78 4.21 -9.77 5.42
N PHE A 79 3.57 -10.92 5.18
CA PHE A 79 3.37 -11.96 6.18
C PHE A 79 4.70 -12.50 6.71
N ILE A 80 5.56 -12.98 5.81
CA ILE A 80 6.85 -13.58 6.13
C ILE A 80 7.78 -12.51 6.72
N GLY A 81 7.78 -11.31 6.13
CA GLY A 81 8.56 -10.18 6.62
C GLY A 81 8.18 -9.75 8.04
N ALA A 82 6.89 -9.70 8.37
CA ALA A 82 6.42 -9.41 9.73
C ALA A 82 6.82 -10.52 10.71
N VAL A 83 6.59 -11.80 10.34
CA VAL A 83 6.91 -12.96 11.18
C VAL A 83 8.40 -13.01 11.49
N LEU A 84 9.26 -12.89 10.47
CA LEU A 84 10.71 -12.90 10.63
C LEU A 84 11.19 -11.68 11.40
N GLY A 85 10.64 -10.48 11.13
CA GLY A 85 10.97 -9.26 11.85
C GLY A 85 10.70 -9.40 13.34
N GLU A 86 9.56 -9.98 13.72
CA GLU A 86 9.22 -10.19 15.13
C GLU A 86 10.07 -11.29 15.78
N MET A 87 10.30 -12.40 15.09
CA MET A 87 11.09 -13.51 15.64
C MET A 87 12.55 -13.13 15.85
N LEU A 88 13.15 -12.40 14.89
CA LEU A 88 14.57 -12.05 14.93
C LEU A 88 14.85 -10.91 15.93
N VAL A 89 13.97 -9.90 15.99
CA VAL A 89 14.22 -8.70 16.81
C VAL A 89 13.57 -8.83 18.18
N SER A 90 12.29 -9.21 18.22
CA SER A 90 11.49 -9.21 19.45
C SER A 90 11.49 -10.57 20.14
N LYS A 91 12.12 -11.60 19.56
CA LYS A 91 12.23 -12.97 20.09
C LYS A 91 10.89 -13.55 20.58
N THR A 92 9.78 -13.14 19.96
CA THR A 92 8.46 -13.59 20.34
C THR A 92 8.27 -15.06 19.98
N PRO A 93 7.47 -15.82 20.76
CA PRO A 93 7.17 -17.21 20.44
C PRO A 93 6.53 -17.33 19.05
N PHE A 94 6.89 -18.38 18.31
CA PHE A 94 6.45 -18.62 16.92
C PHE A 94 4.93 -18.50 16.73
N LYS A 95 4.15 -19.02 17.69
CA LYS A 95 2.68 -18.93 17.72
C LYS A 95 2.17 -17.48 17.70
N GLN A 96 2.87 -16.57 18.36
CA GLN A 96 2.51 -15.16 18.42
C GLN A 96 3.00 -14.42 17.16
N ALA A 97 4.20 -14.73 16.66
CA ALA A 97 4.71 -14.17 15.42
C ALA A 97 3.77 -14.44 14.23
N ILE A 98 3.20 -15.66 14.12
CA ILE A 98 2.19 -15.98 13.09
C ILE A 98 0.95 -15.10 13.21
N LYS A 99 0.42 -14.90 14.42
CA LYS A 99 -0.72 -14.00 14.64
C LYS A 99 -0.42 -12.58 14.18
N ILE A 100 0.79 -12.10 14.45
CA ILE A 100 1.25 -10.78 14.01
C ILE A 100 1.39 -10.71 12.49
N GLY A 101 1.91 -11.77 11.85
CA GLY A 101 1.94 -11.93 10.40
C GLY A 101 0.54 -11.84 9.77
N LEU A 102 -0.45 -12.52 10.35
CA LEU A 102 -1.85 -12.41 9.92
C LEU A 102 -2.38 -10.98 10.09
N GLY A 103 -1.94 -10.27 11.13
CA GLY A 103 -2.19 -8.84 11.30
C GLY A 103 -1.65 -7.98 10.17
N SER A 104 -0.45 -8.28 9.67
CA SER A 104 0.08 -7.58 8.49
C SER A 104 -0.72 -7.84 7.22
N VAL A 105 -1.12 -9.09 6.98
CA VAL A 105 -1.92 -9.44 5.79
C VAL A 105 -3.29 -8.77 5.84
N THR A 106 -3.95 -8.78 7.00
CA THR A 106 -5.24 -8.10 7.18
C THR A 106 -5.11 -6.57 7.06
N GLY A 107 -4.03 -5.99 7.58
CA GLY A 107 -3.69 -4.58 7.37
C GLY A 107 -3.47 -4.23 5.90
N PHE A 108 -2.73 -5.07 5.17
CA PHE A 108 -2.50 -4.92 3.74
C PHE A 108 -3.81 -5.03 2.95
N ILE A 109 -4.65 -6.04 3.20
CA ILE A 109 -5.96 -6.17 2.52
C ILE A 109 -6.85 -4.96 2.82
N GLY A 110 -6.89 -4.50 4.07
CA GLY A 110 -7.61 -3.27 4.44
C GLY A 110 -7.11 -2.04 3.69
N SER A 111 -5.79 -1.91 3.54
CA SER A 111 -5.18 -0.83 2.75
C SER A 111 -5.62 -0.88 1.28
N VAL A 112 -5.66 -2.06 0.67
CA VAL A 112 -6.10 -2.25 -0.72
C VAL A 112 -7.54 -1.79 -0.90
N PHE A 113 -8.42 -2.10 0.05
CA PHE A 113 -9.82 -1.68 0.01
C PHE A 113 -9.98 -0.16 0.06
N VAL A 114 -9.31 0.51 1.02
CA VAL A 114 -9.35 1.98 1.15
C VAL A 114 -8.72 2.65 -0.07
N LYS A 115 -7.61 2.10 -0.58
CA LYS A 115 -6.97 2.57 -1.81
C LYS A 115 -7.91 2.48 -3.00
N GLY A 116 -8.69 1.41 -3.13
CA GLY A 116 -9.69 1.28 -4.20
C GLY A 116 -10.68 2.46 -4.23
N ILE A 117 -11.14 2.91 -3.06
CA ILE A 117 -12.04 4.06 -2.93
C ILE A 117 -11.32 5.36 -3.34
N ILE A 118 -10.10 5.59 -2.85
CA ILE A 118 -9.32 6.78 -3.20
C ILE A 118 -9.04 6.80 -4.71
N MET A 119 -8.67 5.66 -5.29
CA MET A 119 -8.43 5.51 -6.72
C MET A 119 -9.69 5.81 -7.55
N ALA A 120 -10.85 5.33 -7.11
CA ALA A 120 -12.12 5.66 -7.76
C ALA A 120 -12.43 7.16 -7.69
N ALA A 121 -12.17 7.81 -6.56
CA ALA A 121 -12.32 9.26 -6.41
C ALA A 121 -11.37 10.05 -7.32
N MET A 122 -10.11 9.60 -7.47
CA MET A 122 -9.15 10.21 -8.40
C MET A 122 -9.62 10.14 -9.85
N VAL A 123 -10.18 8.99 -10.27
CA VAL A 123 -10.73 8.80 -11.62
C VAL A 123 -11.97 9.64 -11.83
N PHE A 124 -12.88 9.70 -10.85
CA PHE A 124 -14.08 10.53 -10.92
C PHE A 124 -13.74 12.02 -11.07
N TYR A 125 -12.81 12.52 -10.26
CA TYR A 125 -12.34 13.91 -10.35
C TYR A 125 -11.75 14.22 -11.72
N PHE A 126 -10.97 13.29 -12.27
CA PHE A 126 -10.41 13.41 -13.61
C PHE A 126 -11.51 13.47 -14.69
N LEU A 127 -12.53 12.61 -14.63
CA LEU A 127 -13.63 12.61 -15.58
C LEU A 127 -14.42 13.93 -15.55
N VAL A 128 -14.69 14.48 -14.37
CA VAL A 128 -15.41 15.77 -14.21
C VAL A 128 -14.61 16.95 -14.76
N LEU A 129 -13.29 16.89 -14.72
CA LEU A 129 -12.42 17.95 -15.24
C LEU A 129 -12.29 17.91 -16.77
N VAL A 130 -12.51 16.74 -17.36
CA VAL A 130 -12.28 16.46 -18.78
C VAL A 130 -13.55 16.50 -19.63
N LEU A 131 -14.69 16.09 -19.06
CA LEU A 131 -16.02 16.26 -19.67
C LEU A 131 -16.50 17.70 -19.54
#